data_AF-A0A8J8BEV7-F1
#
_entry.id   AF-A0A8J8BEV7-F1
#
_cell.length_a   1.000
_cell.length_b   1.000
_cell.length_c   1.000
_cell.angle_alpha   90.00
_cell.angle_beta   90.00
_cell.angle_gamma   90.00
#
_symmetry.space_group_name_H-M   'P 1'
#
loop_
_entity.id
_entity.type
_entity.pdbx_description
1 polymer ?
#
loop_
_entity_poly.entity_id
_entity_poly.type
_entity_poly.pdbx_seq_one_letter_code
_entity_poly.pdbx_strand_id
1 'polypeptide(L)'
;MRRKTFDLLASLGGIVLVVTLLIAGALATWGYSFADDNVHSQLAQQQITFPAKGSPALASKEIGPYLDQYAGQQLTTGPQA
;
A
#
# COMPACT_ATOMS: atom_id res chain seq x y z
N MET A 1 44.12 18.15 9.16
CA MET A 1 42.96 18.36 10.06
C MET A 1 43.20 17.64 11.38
N ARG A 2 42.69 18.16 12.52
CA ARG A 2 42.73 17.42 13.79
C ARG A 2 41.69 16.30 13.74
N ARG A 3 42.01 15.10 14.25
CA ARG A 3 41.08 13.95 14.22
C ARG A 3 39.70 14.29 14.79
N LYS A 4 39.68 14.96 15.95
CA LYS A 4 38.45 15.42 16.61
C LYS A 4 37.52 16.27 15.72
N THR A 5 38.06 17.14 14.86
CA THR A 5 37.22 17.97 13.98
C THR A 5 36.65 17.17 12.83
N PHE A 6 37.40 16.21 12.30
CA PHE A 6 36.90 15.29 11.28
C PHE A 6 35.82 14.37 11.83
N ASP A 7 36.05 13.77 13.00
CA ASP A 7 35.10 12.88 13.67
C ASP A 7 33.78 13.60 14.00
N LEU A 8 33.86 14.87 14.43
CA LEU A 8 32.68 15.70 14.69
C LEU A 8 31.87 15.98 13.40
N LEU A 9 32.53 16.38 12.32
CA LEU A 9 31.87 16.66 11.04
C LEU A 9 31.24 15.39 10.45
N ALA A 10 31.95 14.27 10.49
CA ALA A 10 31.44 12.98 10.04
C ALA A 10 30.20 12.55 10.86
N SER A 11 30.25 12.70 12.19
CA SER A 11 29.12 12.36 13.08
C SER A 11 27.91 13.26 12.83
N LEU A 12 28.12 14.57 12.67
CA LEU A 12 27.03 15.51 12.33
C LEU A 12 26.41 15.19 10.98
N GLY A 13 27.23 14.89 9.97
CA GLY A 13 26.75 14.42 8.66
C GLY A 13 25.90 13.15 8.78
N GLY A 14 26.35 12.19 9.59
CA GLY A 14 25.61 10.97 9.89
C GLY A 14 24.25 11.24 10.54
N ILE A 15 24.20 12.14 11.53
CA ILE A 15 22.94 12.52 12.20
C ILE A 15 21.96 13.15 11.21
N VAL A 16 22.42 14.08 10.37
CA VAL A 16 21.58 14.72 9.35
C VAL A 16 21.02 13.68 8.38
N LEU A 17 21.84 12.72 7.95
CA LEU A 17 21.40 11.63 7.07
C LEU A 17 20.33 10.77 7.76
N VAL A 18 20.54 10.36 9.01
CA VAL A 18 19.57 9.57 9.78
C VAL A 18 18.24 10.31 9.92
N VAL A 19 18.26 11.59 10.31
CA VAL A 19 17.03 12.39 10.45
C VAL A 19 16.30 12.50 9.11
N THR A 20 17.03 12.75 8.03
CA THR A 20 16.45 12.83 6.68
C THR A 20 15.78 11.51 6.28
N LEU A 21 16.44 10.39 6.51
CA LEU A 21 15.90 9.07 6.19
C LEU A 21 14.68 8.72 7.05
N LEU A 22 14.67 9.10 8.33
CA LEU A 22 13.52 8.92 9.21
C LEU A 22 12.30 9.71 8.71
N ILE A 23 12.50 10.98 8.33
CA ILE A 23 11.42 11.81 7.78
C ILE A 23 10.91 11.20 6.46
N ALA A 24 11.82 10.82 5.57
CA ALA A 24 11.45 10.20 4.29
C ALA A 24 10.68 8.90 4.49
N GLY A 25 11.14 8.04 5.40
CA GLY A 25 10.45 6.79 5.75
C GLY A 25 9.06 7.05 6.32
N ALA A 26 8.91 7.99 7.25
CA ALA A 26 7.62 8.34 7.84
C ALA A 26 6.64 8.88 6.79
N LEU A 27 7.09 9.76 5.89
CA LEU A 27 6.26 10.29 4.81
C LEU A 27 5.88 9.21 3.80
N ALA A 28 6.78 8.28 3.48
CA ALA A 28 6.49 7.16 2.60
C ALA A 28 5.42 6.23 3.20
N THR A 29 5.54 5.87 4.48
CA THR A 29 4.53 5.05 5.17
C THR A 29 3.20 5.78 5.27
N TRP A 30 3.20 7.08 5.58
CA TRP A 30 1.98 7.88 5.61
C TRP A 30 1.29 7.94 4.23
N GLY A 31 2.07 8.17 3.16
CA GLY A 31 1.56 8.19 1.80
C GLY A 31 0.96 6.85 1.37
N TYR A 32 1.58 5.73 1.75
CA TYR A 32 1.04 4.39 1.52
C TYR A 32 -0.33 4.20 2.20
N SER A 33 -0.43 4.49 3.51
CA SER A 33 -1.69 4.36 4.25
C SER A 33 -2.78 5.27 3.67
N PHE A 34 -2.44 6.52 3.35
CA PHE A 34 -3.40 7.44 2.72
C PHE A 34 -3.94 6.88 1.41
N ALA A 35 -3.10 6.35 0.53
CA ALA A 35 -3.54 5.81 -0.75
C ALA A 35 -4.46 4.58 -0.55
N ASP A 36 -4.07 3.66 0.33
CA ASP A 36 -4.83 2.45 0.63
C ASP A 36 -6.22 2.77 1.22
N ASP A 37 -6.27 3.66 2.21
CA ASP A 37 -7.51 4.10 2.85
C ASP A 37 -8.45 4.79 1.85
N ASN A 38 -7.92 5.61 0.94
CA ASN A 38 -8.72 6.27 -0.09
C ASN A 38 -9.30 5.27 -1.09
N VAL A 39 -8.51 4.30 -1.54
CA VAL A 39 -8.99 3.23 -2.42
C VAL A 39 -10.08 2.43 -1.71
N HIS A 40 -9.83 2.02 -0.46
CA HIS A 40 -10.79 1.27 0.32
C HIS A 40 -12.12 2.02 0.51
N SER A 41 -12.05 3.27 0.97
CA SER A 41 -13.24 4.09 1.21
C SER A 41 -14.05 4.29 -0.07
N GLN A 42 -13.40 4.60 -1.20
CA GLN A 42 -14.10 4.84 -2.47
C GLN A 42 -14.76 3.58 -3.00
N LEU A 43 -14.06 2.44 -2.99
CA LEU A 43 -14.61 1.17 -3.48
C LEU A 43 -15.72 0.65 -2.56
N ALA A 44 -15.55 0.72 -1.24
CA ALA A 44 -16.57 0.33 -0.27
C ALA A 44 -17.87 1.13 -0.42
N GLN A 45 -17.78 2.43 -0.73
CA GLN A 45 -18.95 3.29 -0.97
C GLN A 45 -19.79 2.84 -2.17
N GLN A 46 -19.22 2.12 -3.13
CA GLN A 46 -19.95 1.61 -4.29
C GLN A 46 -20.85 0.41 -3.95
N GLN A 47 -20.63 -0.23 -2.80
CA GLN A 47 -21.43 -1.38 -2.32
C GLN A 47 -21.46 -2.56 -3.33
N ILE A 48 -20.38 -2.72 -4.11
CA ILE A 48 -20.25 -3.80 -5.10
C ILE A 48 -19.75 -5.06 -4.38
N THR A 49 -20.45 -6.16 -4.58
CA THR A 49 -20.10 -7.48 -4.03
C THR A 49 -19.89 -8.48 -5.16
N PHE A 50 -18.81 -9.24 -5.11
CA PHE A 50 -18.57 -10.31 -6.07
C PHE A 50 -19.64 -11.39 -5.96
N PRO A 51 -20.04 -12.03 -7.09
CA PRO A 51 -20.96 -13.14 -7.03
C PRO A 51 -20.47 -14.26 -6.12
N ALA A 52 -21.41 -15.02 -5.55
CA ALA A 52 -21.07 -16.20 -4.75
C ALA A 52 -20.31 -17.24 -5.56
N LYS A 53 -19.46 -18.02 -4.88
CA LYS A 53 -18.66 -19.07 -5.52
C LYS A 53 -19.56 -20.11 -6.19
N GLY A 54 -19.25 -20.48 -7.43
CA GLY A 54 -20.08 -21.39 -8.23
C GLY A 54 -21.32 -20.75 -8.85
N SER A 55 -21.50 -19.44 -8.70
CA SER A 55 -22.52 -18.68 -9.43
C SER A 55 -22.30 -18.78 -10.95
N PRO A 56 -23.37 -18.87 -11.76
CA PRO A 56 -23.27 -18.75 -13.22
C PRO A 56 -22.55 -17.46 -13.67
N ALA A 57 -22.59 -16.40 -12.86
CA ALA A 57 -21.90 -15.14 -13.14
C ALA A 57 -20.35 -15.27 -13.11
N LEU A 58 -19.82 -16.33 -12.50
CA LEU A 58 -18.38 -16.64 -12.48
C LEU A 58 -18.00 -17.78 -13.44
N ALA A 59 -18.95 -18.30 -14.23
CA ALA A 59 -18.72 -19.48 -15.08
C ALA A 59 -17.87 -19.18 -16.33
N SER A 60 -17.52 -17.92 -16.59
CA SER A 60 -16.67 -17.57 -17.74
C SER A 60 -15.29 -18.18 -17.58
N LYS A 61 -14.83 -18.92 -18.61
CA LYS A 61 -13.49 -19.53 -18.60
C LYS A 61 -12.36 -18.52 -18.72
N GLU A 62 -12.64 -17.32 -19.23
CA GLU A 62 -11.64 -16.28 -19.46
C GLU A 62 -11.41 -15.42 -18.20
N ILE A 63 -12.49 -15.04 -17.50
CA ILE A 63 -12.42 -14.13 -16.34
C ILE A 63 -12.74 -14.81 -15.00
N GLY A 64 -13.51 -15.89 -15.00
CA GLY A 64 -13.94 -16.61 -13.80
C GLY A 64 -12.79 -16.99 -12.86
N PRO A 65 -11.69 -17.60 -13.35
CA PRO A 65 -10.55 -17.96 -12.50
C PRO A 65 -9.92 -16.78 -11.74
N TYR A 66 -9.99 -15.55 -12.28
CA TYR A 66 -9.45 -14.35 -11.64
C TYR A 66 -10.40 -13.75 -10.59
N LEU A 67 -11.71 -13.96 -10.77
CA LEU A 67 -12.75 -13.45 -9.87
C LEU A 67 -13.11 -14.45 -8.77
N ASP A 68 -12.91 -15.75 -9.01
CA ASP A 68 -13.24 -16.83 -8.06
C ASP A 68 -12.52 -16.69 -6.72
N GLN A 69 -11.31 -16.12 -6.70
CA GLN A 69 -10.55 -15.85 -5.47
C GLN A 69 -11.22 -14.80 -4.56
N TYR A 70 -12.06 -13.94 -5.13
CA TYR A 70 -12.78 -12.87 -4.41
C TYR A 70 -14.27 -13.16 -4.26
N ALA A 71 -14.72 -14.37 -4.64
CA ALA A 71 -16.13 -14.72 -4.65
C ALA A 71 -16.82 -14.48 -3.29
N GLY A 72 -17.94 -13.77 -3.31
CA GLY A 72 -18.71 -13.38 -2.12
C GLY A 72 -18.10 -12.28 -1.26
N GLN A 73 -16.93 -11.73 -1.62
CA GLN A 73 -16.34 -10.58 -0.93
C GLN A 73 -16.89 -9.27 -1.49
N GLN A 74 -16.81 -8.21 -0.68
CA GLN A 74 -17.05 -6.85 -1.16
C GLN A 74 -15.81 -6.32 -1.89
N LEU A 75 -16.01 -5.67 -3.03
CA LEU A 75 -14.94 -5.00 -3.80
C LEU A 75 -14.51 -3.74 -3.03
N THR A 76 -13.38 -3.84 -2.35
CA THR A 76 -12.88 -2.84 -1.39
C THR A 76 -11.38 -2.58 -1.50
N THR A 77 -10.68 -3.22 -2.43
CA THR A 77 -9.24 -3.05 -2.59
C THR A 77 -8.88 -2.93 -4.07
N GLY A 78 -7.74 -2.29 -4.35
CA GLY A 78 -7.23 -2.15 -5.72
C GLY A 78 -7.08 -3.48 -6.46
N PRO A 79 -6.46 -4.53 -5.86
CA PRO A 79 -6.32 -5.83 -6.53
C PRO A 79 -7.62 -6.59 -6.82
N GLN A 80 -8.73 -6.18 -6.21
CA GLN A 80 -10.05 -6.72 -6.51
C GLN A 80 -10.71 -6.00 -7.70
N ALA A 81 -10.38 -4.72 -7.94
CA ALA A 81 -10.95 -3.89 -8.99
C ALA A 81 -10.27 -4.15 -10.35
#